data_AF-A0AAD8EU35-F1
#
_entry.id   AF-A0AAD8EU35-F1
#
_cell.length_a   1.000
_cell.length_b   1.000
_cell.length_c   1.000
_cell.angle_alpha   90.00
_cell.angle_beta   90.00
_cell.angle_gamma   90.00
#
_symmetry.space_group_name_H-M   'P 1'
#
loop_
_entity.id
_entity.type
_entity.pdbx_description
1 polymer ?
#
loop_
_entity_poly.entity_id
_entity_poly.type
_entity_poly.pdbx_seq_one_letter_code
_entity_poly.pdbx_strand_id
1 'polypeptide(L)'
;MGETDFHIILITNLFQTLRTFFANRNDVVVIADMMFYYEEGNPRKVIAPDVMIVKGIKKYSRRTFKVWEEKTPDIVFEISSRGTWKEDLQKKYLLYQDLGVKEYYIFDPEYDYLKDEPLIAYHLKNGSFEEVKVKRGRVFSPSLGLEIVDTGETLRLFNPETKNFLPTMEELASAAEELETENAKLRAELAKLKRRN
;
A
#
# COMPACT_ATOMS: atom_id res chain seq x y z
N MET A 1 19.26 10.91 0.96
CA MET A 1 19.82 9.79 1.76
C MET A 1 19.16 8.54 1.21
N GLY A 2 19.87 7.41 1.12
CA GLY A 2 19.22 6.16 0.69
C GLY A 2 18.34 5.58 1.79
N GLU A 3 17.35 4.78 1.42
CA GLU A 3 16.46 4.10 2.36
C GLU A 3 17.14 2.88 3.03
N THR A 4 16.64 2.48 4.19
CA THR A 4 17.08 1.25 4.88
C THR A 4 16.47 0.02 4.22
N ASP A 5 17.11 -1.14 4.38
CA ASP A 5 16.59 -2.43 3.87
C ASP A 5 15.19 -2.73 4.44
N PHE A 6 15.01 -2.52 5.74
CA PHE A 6 13.73 -2.65 6.41
C PHE A 6 12.64 -1.78 5.76
N HIS A 7 12.97 -0.52 5.48
CA HIS A 7 12.02 0.40 4.87
C HIS A 7 11.64 -0.02 3.44
N ILE A 8 12.62 -0.46 2.64
CA ILE A 8 12.41 -0.99 1.29
C ILE A 8 11.49 -2.21 1.31
N ILE A 9 11.68 -3.13 2.25
CA ILE A 9 10.86 -4.34 2.39
C ILE A 9 9.41 -3.97 2.70
N LEU A 10 9.17 -3.02 3.62
CA LEU A 10 7.83 -2.57 3.98
C LEU A 10 7.08 -1.96 2.79
N ILE A 11 7.71 -1.02 2.08
CA ILE A 11 7.12 -0.39 0.89
C ILE A 11 6.84 -1.45 -0.18
N THR A 12 7.81 -2.35 -0.43
CA THR A 12 7.67 -3.42 -1.43
C THR A 12 6.50 -4.35 -1.10
N ASN A 13 6.38 -4.78 0.16
CA ASN A 13 5.30 -5.65 0.60
C ASN A 13 3.93 -4.99 0.46
N LEU A 14 3.78 -3.73 0.90
CA LEU A 14 2.54 -2.98 0.75
C LEU A 14 2.17 -2.79 -0.72
N PHE A 15 3.12 -2.33 -1.53
CA PHE A 15 2.97 -2.13 -2.97
C PHE A 15 2.52 -3.40 -3.69
N GLN A 16 3.22 -4.52 -3.46
CA GLN A 16 2.90 -5.79 -4.11
C GLN A 16 1.55 -6.34 -3.65
N THR A 17 1.24 -6.27 -2.35
CA THR A 17 -0.05 -6.70 -1.80
C THR A 17 -1.21 -5.94 -2.45
N LEU A 18 -1.11 -4.61 -2.55
CA LEU A 18 -2.12 -3.78 -3.21
C LEU A 18 -2.20 -4.04 -4.72
N ARG A 19 -1.07 -4.24 -5.40
CA ARG A 19 -1.06 -4.58 -6.83
C ARG A 19 -1.76 -5.92 -7.11
N THR A 20 -1.53 -6.91 -6.25
CA THR A 20 -2.19 -8.22 -6.34
C THR A 20 -3.68 -8.09 -6.04
N PHE A 21 -4.06 -7.32 -5.02
CA PHE A 21 -5.47 -7.05 -4.71
C PHE A 21 -6.23 -6.41 -5.88
N PHE A 22 -5.59 -5.45 -6.58
CA PHE A 22 -6.16 -4.81 -7.77
C PHE A 22 -5.78 -5.49 -9.09
N ALA A 23 -5.25 -6.72 -9.09
CA ALA A 23 -4.75 -7.37 -10.31
C ALA A 23 -5.81 -7.42 -11.42
N ASN A 24 -7.05 -7.78 -11.07
CA ASN A 24 -8.19 -7.92 -11.99
C ASN A 24 -8.89 -6.60 -12.33
N ARG A 25 -8.44 -5.45 -11.81
CA ARG A 25 -9.01 -4.13 -12.07
C ARG A 25 -8.12 -3.35 -13.03
N ASN A 26 -8.61 -3.04 -14.23
CA ASN A 26 -7.83 -2.31 -15.24
C ASN A 26 -7.90 -0.78 -15.11
N ASP A 27 -8.75 -0.31 -14.21
CA ASP A 27 -9.04 1.08 -13.90
C ASP A 27 -8.41 1.54 -12.56
N VAL A 28 -7.56 0.72 -11.94
CA VAL A 28 -6.86 1.08 -10.70
C VAL A 28 -5.36 0.86 -10.88
N VAL A 29 -4.57 1.88 -10.56
CA VAL A 29 -3.11 1.83 -10.65
C VAL A 29 -2.54 2.06 -9.26
N VAL A 30 -1.61 1.19 -8.86
CA VAL A 30 -0.81 1.31 -7.65
C VAL A 30 0.61 1.62 -8.08
N ILE A 31 1.20 2.66 -7.50
CA ILE A 31 2.53 3.17 -7.83
C ILE A 31 3.30 3.31 -6.51
N ALA A 32 4.60 3.03 -6.55
CA ALA A 32 5.50 3.21 -5.42
C ALA A 32 6.77 3.96 -5.88
N ASP A 33 7.28 4.85 -5.02
CA ASP A 33 8.55 5.58 -5.19
C ASP A 33 8.76 6.17 -6.60
N MET A 34 7.71 6.75 -7.17
CA MET A 34 7.76 7.39 -8.49
C MET A 34 7.71 8.90 -8.35
N MET A 35 8.54 9.60 -9.12
CA MET A 35 8.47 11.06 -9.24
C MET A 35 7.06 11.51 -9.63
N PHE A 36 6.43 12.22 -8.72
CA PHE A 36 5.07 12.75 -8.80
C PHE A 36 5.15 14.29 -8.87
N TYR A 37 4.82 14.83 -10.03
CA TYR A 37 4.79 16.27 -10.30
C TYR A 37 3.37 16.81 -10.15
N TYR A 38 3.24 17.88 -9.38
CA TYR A 38 1.94 18.44 -9.01
C TYR A 38 1.71 19.88 -9.47
N GLU A 39 2.68 20.48 -10.18
CA GLU A 39 2.56 21.82 -10.79
C GLU A 39 3.15 21.78 -12.21
N GLU A 40 2.34 22.12 -13.21
CA GLU A 40 2.76 22.11 -14.61
C GLU A 40 3.85 23.16 -14.88
N GLY A 41 4.90 22.78 -15.61
CA GLY A 41 6.00 23.68 -15.98
C GLY A 41 7.03 23.94 -14.86
N ASN A 42 6.82 23.42 -13.64
CA ASN A 42 7.75 23.61 -12.52
C ASN A 42 8.44 22.31 -12.09
N PRO A 43 9.68 22.03 -12.55
CA PRO A 43 10.37 20.77 -12.26
C PRO A 43 10.77 20.61 -10.78
N ARG A 44 10.67 21.66 -9.97
CA ARG A 44 10.95 21.61 -8.52
C ARG A 44 9.73 21.18 -7.69
N LYS A 45 8.55 21.14 -8.29
CA LYS A 45 7.29 20.77 -7.64
C LYS A 45 7.05 19.28 -7.85
N VAL A 46 7.91 18.51 -7.19
CA VAL A 46 8.00 17.06 -7.28
C VAL A 46 8.17 16.46 -5.89
N ILE A 47 7.54 15.32 -5.67
CA ILE A 47 7.69 14.45 -4.51
C ILE A 47 7.70 13.00 -5.01
N ALA A 48 8.01 12.04 -4.13
CA ALA A 48 7.86 10.62 -4.41
C ALA A 48 7.12 10.00 -3.21
N PRO A 49 5.81 9.73 -3.33
CA PRO A 49 5.07 9.00 -2.30
C PRO A 49 5.54 7.54 -2.26
N ASP A 50 5.64 6.97 -1.06
CA ASP A 50 6.08 5.58 -0.91
C ASP A 50 5.12 4.60 -1.59
N VAL A 51 3.80 4.75 -1.36
CA VAL A 51 2.77 4.05 -2.13
C VAL A 51 1.58 4.97 -2.37
N MET A 52 1.15 5.06 -3.62
CA MET A 52 -0.08 5.78 -4.00
C MET A 52 -1.00 4.91 -4.85
N ILE A 53 -2.31 5.11 -4.69
CA ILE A 53 -3.36 4.45 -5.47
C ILE A 53 -4.16 5.49 -6.22
N VAL A 54 -4.33 5.28 -7.53
CA VAL A 54 -5.12 6.14 -8.41
C VAL A 54 -6.19 5.30 -9.10
N LYS A 55 -7.46 5.67 -8.92
CA LYS A 55 -8.63 4.99 -9.49
C LYS A 55 -9.19 5.74 -10.70
N GLY A 56 -9.81 5.03 -11.61
CA GLY A 56 -10.38 5.55 -12.85
C GLY A 56 -9.36 5.80 -13.97
N ILE A 57 -8.13 5.27 -13.85
CA ILE A 57 -7.08 5.43 -14.87
C ILE A 57 -6.56 4.09 -15.36
N LYS A 58 -6.09 4.04 -16.61
CA LYS A 58 -5.60 2.81 -17.23
C LYS A 58 -4.21 2.42 -16.71
N LYS A 59 -4.00 1.11 -16.56
CA LYS A 59 -2.67 0.52 -16.31
C LYS A 59 -1.79 0.62 -17.56
N TYR A 60 -0.63 1.27 -17.41
CA TYR A 60 0.47 1.28 -18.38
C TYR A 60 1.77 1.68 -17.66
N SER A 61 2.92 1.42 -18.26
CA SER A 61 4.21 1.78 -17.67
C SER A 61 4.45 3.29 -17.76
N ARG A 62 4.82 3.91 -16.64
CA ARG A 62 5.08 5.35 -16.53
C ARG A 62 6.52 5.56 -16.10
N ARG A 63 7.14 6.61 -16.64
CA ARG A 63 8.45 7.08 -16.16
C ARG A 63 8.32 8.06 -15.00
N THR A 64 7.29 8.89 -15.05
CA THR A 64 6.93 9.90 -14.04
C THR A 64 5.41 9.99 -13.99
N PHE A 65 4.87 10.47 -12.88
CA PHE A 65 3.46 10.78 -12.74
C PHE A 65 3.27 12.31 -12.71
N LYS A 66 2.32 12.83 -13.48
CA LYS A 66 2.02 14.27 -13.54
C LYS A 66 0.53 14.49 -13.37
N VAL A 67 0.14 15.28 -12.37
CA VAL A 67 -1.28 15.47 -12.01
C VAL A 67 -2.11 16.03 -13.16
N TRP A 68 -1.55 16.92 -13.97
CA TRP A 68 -2.25 17.56 -15.10
C TRP A 68 -2.40 16.67 -16.34
N GLU A 69 -1.59 15.61 -16.49
CA GLU A 69 -1.74 14.61 -17.56
C GLU A 69 -2.68 13.46 -17.14
N GLU A 70 -2.89 13.29 -15.83
CA GLU A 70 -3.68 12.22 -15.25
C GLU A 70 -4.71 12.78 -14.26
N LYS A 71 -4.58 12.45 -12.96
CA LYS A 71 -5.41 12.98 -11.88
C LYS A 71 -4.69 12.80 -10.55
N THR A 72 -5.17 13.49 -9.50
CA THR A 72 -4.67 13.30 -8.14
C THR A 72 -4.88 11.84 -7.66
N PRO A 73 -3.93 11.28 -6.90
CA PRO A 73 -4.12 10.01 -6.22
C PRO A 73 -5.33 10.01 -5.29
N ASP A 74 -6.03 8.89 -5.24
CA ASP A 74 -7.14 8.72 -4.31
C ASP A 74 -6.60 8.43 -2.89
N ILE A 75 -5.50 7.68 -2.78
CA ILE A 75 -4.92 7.25 -1.50
C ILE A 75 -3.41 7.38 -1.56
N VAL A 76 -2.79 7.82 -0.47
CA VAL A 76 -1.34 7.86 -0.28
C VAL A 76 -0.96 7.20 1.06
N PHE A 77 0.07 6.38 1.04
CA PHE A 77 0.77 5.86 2.21
C PHE A 77 2.20 6.42 2.22
N GLU A 78 2.64 6.88 3.38
CA GLU A 78 4.02 7.24 3.68
C GLU A 78 4.47 6.37 4.85
N ILE A 79 5.58 5.68 4.67
CA ILE A 79 6.24 4.91 5.70
C ILE A 79 7.37 5.81 6.22
N SER A 80 7.16 6.37 7.42
CA SER A 80 8.02 7.39 7.97
C SER A 80 9.37 6.82 8.38
N SER A 81 10.42 7.59 8.12
CA SER A 81 11.79 7.33 8.57
C SER A 81 12.34 8.52 9.35
N ARG A 82 13.54 8.36 9.93
CA ARG A 82 14.27 9.44 10.62
C ARG A 82 14.33 10.75 9.84
N GLY A 83 14.47 10.64 8.52
CA GLY A 83 14.66 11.78 7.61
C GLY A 83 13.36 12.43 7.13
N THR A 84 12.23 11.71 7.16
CA THR A 84 11.00 12.12 6.47
C THR A 84 9.83 12.42 7.39
N TRP A 85 9.79 11.84 8.61
CA TRP A 85 8.61 11.88 9.48
C TRP A 85 8.04 13.29 9.73
N LYS A 86 8.90 14.32 9.86
CA LYS A 86 8.45 15.71 10.01
C LYS A 86 7.80 16.25 8.75
N GLU A 87 8.38 15.92 7.59
CA GLU A 87 7.83 16.34 6.30
C GLU A 87 6.48 15.66 6.04
N ASP A 88 6.37 14.38 6.39
CA ASP A 88 5.16 13.56 6.26
C ASP A 88 3.99 14.17 7.07
N LEU A 89 4.24 14.61 8.31
CA LEU A 89 3.25 15.24 9.20
C LEU A 89 2.91 16.70 8.85
N GLN A 90 3.76 17.41 8.10
CA GLN A 90 3.63 18.86 7.91
C GLN A 90 3.42 19.21 6.44
N LYS A 91 4.49 19.22 5.66
CA LYS A 91 4.49 19.73 4.30
C LYS A 91 3.72 18.80 3.35
N LYS A 92 3.92 17.48 3.47
CA LYS A 92 3.18 16.48 2.67
C LYS A 92 1.71 16.45 3.08
N TYR A 93 1.39 16.54 4.37
CA TYR A 93 0.01 16.70 4.84
C TYR A 93 -0.72 17.85 4.12
N LEU A 94 -0.16 19.07 4.15
CA LEU A 94 -0.79 20.23 3.49
C LEU A 94 -0.88 20.04 1.97
N LEU A 95 0.18 19.53 1.35
CA LEU A 95 0.21 19.27 -0.08
C LEU A 95 -0.87 18.26 -0.51
N TYR A 96 -0.97 17.11 0.16
CA TYR A 96 -1.93 16.07 -0.19
C TYR A 96 -3.37 16.54 0.05
N GLN A 97 -3.60 17.36 1.08
CA GLN A 97 -4.89 18.00 1.31
C GLN A 97 -5.27 18.93 0.14
N ASP A 98 -4.36 19.84 -0.23
CA ASP A 98 -4.58 20.83 -1.29
C ASP A 98 -4.79 20.17 -2.67
N LEU A 99 -4.12 19.04 -2.91
CA LEU A 99 -4.31 18.26 -4.14
C LEU A 99 -5.62 17.47 -4.17
N GLY A 100 -6.27 17.29 -3.02
CA GLY A 100 -7.52 16.54 -2.89
C GLY A 100 -7.34 15.02 -2.79
N VAL A 101 -6.21 14.55 -2.26
CA VAL A 101 -6.03 13.13 -1.91
C VAL A 101 -7.11 12.77 -0.89
N LYS A 102 -7.81 11.66 -1.09
CA LYS A 102 -8.99 11.32 -0.26
C LYS A 102 -8.59 10.69 1.07
N GLU A 103 -7.55 9.87 1.06
CA GLU A 103 -7.07 9.15 2.25
C GLU A 103 -5.55 9.22 2.31
N TYR A 104 -5.02 9.63 3.46
CA TYR A 104 -3.59 9.77 3.68
C TYR A 104 -3.19 9.03 4.96
N TYR A 105 -2.26 8.09 4.82
CA TYR A 105 -1.80 7.24 5.90
C TYR A 105 -0.31 7.45 6.13
N ILE A 106 0.07 7.63 7.39
CA ILE A 106 1.47 7.75 7.81
C ILE A 106 1.74 6.63 8.80
N PHE A 107 2.79 5.86 8.57
CA PHE A 107 3.18 4.76 9.45
C PHE A 107 4.65 4.87 9.83
N ASP A 108 4.94 4.98 11.13
CA ASP A 108 6.28 4.85 11.67
C ASP A 108 6.52 3.39 12.08
N PRO A 109 7.31 2.62 11.31
CA PRO A 109 7.48 1.21 11.56
C PRO A 109 8.45 0.90 12.71
N GLU A 110 9.30 1.86 13.10
CA GLU A 110 10.28 1.69 14.19
C GLU A 110 9.77 2.27 15.52
N TYR A 111 8.66 3.01 15.49
CA TYR A 111 8.01 3.64 16.65
C TYR A 111 8.94 4.65 17.34
N ASP A 112 9.92 5.16 16.60
CA ASP A 112 10.94 6.06 17.12
C ASP A 112 10.48 7.53 17.12
N TYR A 113 9.54 7.86 16.24
CA TYR A 113 9.11 9.23 15.93
C TYR A 113 7.64 9.47 16.28
N LEU A 114 6.77 8.48 16.06
CA LEU A 114 5.34 8.52 16.35
C LEU A 114 4.99 7.56 17.50
N LYS A 115 5.62 7.77 18.66
CA LYS A 115 5.60 6.82 19.80
C LYS A 115 4.21 6.48 20.33
N ASP A 116 3.31 7.45 20.39
CA ASP A 116 1.97 7.25 20.94
C ASP A 116 0.99 6.71 19.89
N GLU A 117 1.21 7.05 18.61
CA GLU A 117 0.35 6.69 17.48
C GLU A 117 1.19 6.35 16.25
N PRO A 118 1.77 5.12 16.17
CA PRO A 118 2.65 4.71 15.08
C PRO A 118 1.96 4.70 13.71
N LEU A 119 0.64 4.56 13.70
CA LEU A 119 -0.20 4.67 12.51
C LEU A 119 -1.14 5.87 12.67
N ILE A 120 -1.06 6.82 11.75
CA ILE A 120 -1.92 7.99 11.66
C ILE A 120 -2.68 7.92 10.32
N ALA A 121 -3.95 8.34 10.34
CA ALA A 121 -4.81 8.33 9.18
C ALA A 121 -5.60 9.63 9.07
N TYR A 122 -5.66 10.18 7.87
CA TYR A 122 -6.46 11.36 7.53
C TYR A 122 -7.41 11.04 6.39
N HIS A 123 -8.68 11.41 6.53
CA HIS A 123 -9.67 11.36 5.45
C HIS A 123 -10.09 12.76 5.05
N LEU A 124 -10.11 13.03 3.74
CA LEU A 124 -10.50 14.33 3.22
C LEU A 124 -12.02 14.50 3.32
N LYS A 125 -12.46 15.56 4.01
CA LYS A 125 -13.86 15.93 4.14
C LYS A 125 -14.01 17.44 3.95
N ASN A 126 -14.88 17.81 3.00
CA ASN A 126 -15.17 19.21 2.66
C ASN A 126 -13.91 20.06 2.35
N GLY A 127 -12.89 19.46 1.72
CA GLY A 127 -11.64 20.14 1.34
C GLY A 127 -10.57 20.21 2.43
N SER A 128 -10.82 19.64 3.61
CA SER A 128 -9.84 19.56 4.69
C SER A 128 -9.65 18.13 5.15
N PHE A 129 -8.43 17.77 5.55
CA PHE A 129 -8.18 16.50 6.20
C PHE A 129 -8.75 16.50 7.61
N GLU A 130 -9.50 15.45 7.92
CA GLU A 130 -9.93 15.12 9.27
C GLU A 130 -9.17 13.87 9.71
N GLU A 131 -8.54 13.93 10.88
CA GLU A 131 -7.86 12.76 11.45
C GLU A 131 -8.86 11.70 11.86
N VAL A 132 -8.55 10.45 11.51
CA VAL A 132 -9.37 9.28 11.80
C VAL A 132 -8.73 8.51 12.92
N LYS A 133 -9.51 8.31 13.98
CA LYS A 133 -9.05 7.59 15.16
C LYS A 133 -8.66 6.14 14.82
N VAL A 134 -7.37 5.84 14.98
CA VAL A 134 -6.85 4.48 14.95
C VAL A 134 -7.20 3.78 16.27
N LYS A 135 -7.80 2.59 16.18
CA LYS A 135 -8.22 1.81 17.35
C LYS A 135 -7.49 0.48 17.37
N ARG A 136 -6.67 0.26 18.40
CA ARG A 136 -5.87 -0.97 18.56
C ARG A 136 -5.04 -1.29 17.30
N GLY A 137 -4.35 -0.27 16.78
CA GLY A 137 -3.55 -0.39 15.56
C GLY A 137 -4.34 -0.55 14.26
N ARG A 138 -5.67 -0.34 14.27
CA ARG A 138 -6.53 -0.54 13.10
C ARG A 138 -7.29 0.71 12.70
N VAL A 139 -7.39 0.94 11.40
CA VAL A 139 -8.23 1.98 10.81
C VAL A 139 -8.83 1.51 9.49
N PHE A 140 -10.11 1.80 9.27
CA PHE A 140 -10.79 1.40 8.05
C PHE A 140 -10.51 2.41 6.91
N SER A 141 -10.24 1.89 5.71
CA SER A 141 -10.16 2.63 4.45
C SER A 141 -11.47 2.45 3.68
N PRO A 142 -12.36 3.47 3.65
CA PRO A 142 -13.60 3.41 2.86
C PRO A 142 -13.33 3.20 1.37
N SER A 143 -12.26 3.79 0.83
CA SER A 143 -11.89 3.63 -0.56
C SER A 143 -11.41 2.22 -0.87
N LEU A 144 -10.64 1.56 0.00
CA LEU A 144 -10.18 0.20 -0.28
C LEU A 144 -11.21 -0.87 0.10
N GLY A 145 -12.11 -0.57 1.06
CA GLY A 145 -12.93 -1.60 1.70
C GLY A 145 -12.10 -2.53 2.60
N LEU A 146 -10.95 -2.05 3.09
CA LEU A 146 -9.98 -2.81 3.88
C LEU A 146 -9.68 -2.08 5.20
N GLU A 147 -9.26 -2.81 6.22
CA GLU A 147 -8.60 -2.20 7.38
C GLU A 147 -7.09 -2.15 7.15
N ILE A 148 -6.51 -1.00 7.45
CA ILE A 148 -5.07 -0.80 7.57
C ILE A 148 -4.70 -1.16 9.00
N VAL A 149 -3.78 -2.10 9.14
CA VAL A 149 -3.46 -2.72 10.42
C VAL A 149 -1.96 -2.64 10.66
N ASP A 150 -1.60 -1.91 11.71
CA ASP A 150 -0.30 -2.02 12.34
C ASP A 150 -0.23 -3.32 13.15
N THR A 151 0.72 -4.19 12.81
CA THR A 151 0.93 -5.48 13.48
C THR A 151 2.06 -5.46 14.52
N GLY A 152 2.70 -4.32 14.78
CA GLY A 152 3.92 -4.24 15.60
C GLY A 152 5.22 -4.47 14.84
N GLU A 153 5.13 -4.99 13.63
CA GLU A 153 6.30 -5.33 12.79
C GLU A 153 6.18 -4.72 11.39
N THR A 154 4.95 -4.60 10.88
CA THR A 154 4.67 -4.12 9.54
C THR A 154 3.23 -3.59 9.45
N LEU A 155 2.90 -3.01 8.30
CA LEU A 155 1.57 -2.58 7.96
C LEU A 155 0.93 -3.64 7.05
N ARG A 156 -0.15 -4.27 7.53
CA ARG A 156 -0.93 -5.28 6.81
C ARG A 156 -2.30 -4.73 6.43
N LEU A 157 -2.91 -5.36 5.43
CA LEU A 157 -4.24 -5.03 4.93
C LEU A 157 -5.19 -6.16 5.28
N PHE A 158 -6.18 -5.90 6.15
CA PHE A 158 -7.19 -6.88 6.53
C PHE A 158 -8.45 -6.68 5.70
N ASN A 159 -8.96 -7.75 5.10
CA ASN A 159 -10.21 -7.73 4.38
C ASN A 159 -11.36 -8.16 5.31
N PRO A 160 -12.27 -7.24 5.71
CA PRO A 160 -13.37 -7.56 6.61
C PRO A 160 -14.41 -8.50 5.99
N GLU A 161 -14.54 -8.56 4.66
CA GLU A 161 -15.47 -9.47 3.97
C GLU A 161 -14.98 -10.92 4.06
N THR A 162 -13.70 -11.15 3.78
CA THR A 162 -13.11 -12.50 3.81
C THR A 162 -12.62 -12.90 5.21
N LYS A 163 -12.58 -11.95 6.15
CA LYS A 163 -12.03 -12.08 7.51
C LYS A 163 -10.58 -12.56 7.54
N ASN A 164 -9.80 -12.21 6.52
CA ASN A 164 -8.41 -12.59 6.38
C ASN A 164 -7.55 -11.38 6.02
N PHE A 165 -6.27 -11.44 6.38
CA PHE A 165 -5.30 -10.52 5.80
C PHE A 165 -5.15 -10.82 4.31
N LEU A 166 -4.94 -9.75 3.53
CA LEU A 166 -4.44 -9.91 2.19
C LEU A 166 -3.05 -10.57 2.27
N PRO A 167 -2.82 -11.63 1.49
CA PRO A 167 -1.57 -12.35 1.57
C PRO A 167 -0.44 -11.52 0.96
N THR A 168 0.74 -11.60 1.54
CA THR A 168 1.97 -11.08 0.92
C THR A 168 2.36 -11.95 -0.27
N MET A 169 3.27 -11.47 -1.12
CA MET A 169 3.79 -12.29 -2.22
C MET A 169 4.55 -13.53 -1.71
N GLU A 170 5.21 -13.43 -0.56
CA GLU A 170 5.87 -14.57 0.08
C GLU A 170 4.86 -15.60 0.60
N GLU A 171 3.79 -15.16 1.27
CA GLU A 171 2.71 -16.06 1.72
C GLU A 171 2.03 -16.76 0.53
N LEU A 172 1.82 -16.05 -0.58
CA LEU A 172 1.29 -16.63 -1.83
C LEU A 172 2.24 -17.65 -2.45
N ALA A 173 3.55 -17.36 -2.45
CA ALA A 173 4.56 -18.27 -3.01
C ALA A 173 4.65 -19.57 -2.19
N SER A 174 4.71 -19.46 -0.86
CA SER A 174 4.72 -20.61 0.04
C SER A 174 3.46 -21.47 -0.11
N ALA A 175 2.28 -20.85 -0.18
CA ALA A 175 1.02 -21.57 -0.41
C ALA A 175 0.98 -22.29 -1.77
N ALA A 176 1.57 -21.69 -2.81
CA ALA A 176 1.67 -22.33 -4.13
C ALA A 176 2.60 -23.56 -4.10
N GLU A 177 3.75 -23.47 -3.43
CA GLU A 177 4.69 -24.59 -3.29
C GLU A 177 4.10 -25.77 -2.50
N GLU A 178 3.40 -25.48 -1.41
CA GLU A 178 2.68 -26.48 -0.62
C GLU A 178 1.62 -27.20 -1.47
N LEU A 179 0.83 -26.43 -2.22
CA LEU A 179 -0.20 -26.97 -3.11
C LEU A 179 0.39 -27.83 -4.24
N GLU A 180 1.52 -27.43 -4.81
CA GLU A 180 2.24 -28.22 -5.82
C GLU A 180 2.74 -29.54 -5.24
N THR A 181 3.32 -29.49 -4.04
CA THR A 181 3.81 -30.67 -3.31
C THR A 181 2.68 -31.65 -2.99
N GLU A 182 1.54 -31.16 -2.52
CA GLU A 182 0.36 -31.98 -2.24
C GLU A 182 -0.21 -32.60 -3.53
N ASN A 183 -0.34 -31.81 -4.60
CA ASN A 183 -0.79 -32.32 -5.89
C ASN A 183 0.13 -33.41 -6.45
N ALA A 184 1.45 -33.27 -6.30
CA ALA A 184 2.40 -34.29 -6.70
C ALA A 184 2.22 -35.61 -5.92
N LYS A 185 2.00 -35.52 -4.60
CA LYS A 185 1.71 -36.69 -3.74
C LYS A 185 0.43 -37.40 -4.17
N LEU A 186 -0.67 -36.65 -4.35
CA LEU A 186 -1.96 -37.20 -4.78
C LEU A 186 -1.86 -37.87 -6.16
N ARG A 187 -1.14 -37.27 -7.11
CA ARG A 187 -0.90 -37.87 -8.44
C ARG A 187 -0.11 -39.18 -8.35
N ALA A 188 0.91 -39.24 -7.50
CA ALA A 188 1.70 -40.45 -7.30
C ALA A 188 0.87 -41.57 -6.65
N GLU A 189 -0.01 -41.24 -5.69
CA GLU A 189 -0.91 -42.20 -5.06
C GLU A 189 -1.98 -42.72 -6.01
N LEU A 190 -2.62 -41.84 -6.79
CA LEU A 190 -3.56 -42.22 -7.85
C LEU A 190 -2.91 -43.14 -8.89
N ALA A 191 -1.66 -42.87 -9.27
CA ALA A 191 -0.92 -43.73 -10.19
C ALA A 191 -0.64 -45.13 -9.58
N LYS A 192 -0.37 -45.22 -8.27
CA LYS A 192 -0.19 -46.51 -7.57
C LYS A 192 -1.49 -47.29 -7.48
N LEU A 193 -2.62 -46.63 -7.19
CA LEU A 193 -3.94 -47.26 -7.14
C LEU A 193 -4.37 -47.79 -8.51
N LYS A 194 -4.16 -47.02 -9.58
CA LYS A 194 -4.45 -47.44 -10.96
C LYS A 194 -3.60 -48.63 -11.43
N ARG A 195 -2.42 -48.86 -10.84
CA ARG A 195 -1.57 -50.02 -11.16
C ARG A 195 -1.95 -51.28 -10.37
N ARG A 196 -2.81 -51.15 -9.35
CA ARG A 196 -3.27 -52.26 -8.50
C ARG A 196 -4.61 -52.87 -8.93
N ASN A 197 -5.35 -52.17 -9.80
CA ASN A 197 -6.55 -52.67 -10.49
C ASN A 197 -6.20 -53.10 -11.90
#